data_AF-A0A2I0PJ17-F1
#
_entry.id   AF-A0A2I0PJ17-F1
#
_cell.length_a   1.000
_cell.length_b   1.000
_cell.length_c   1.000
_cell.angle_alpha   90.00
_cell.angle_beta   90.00
_cell.angle_gamma   90.00
#
_symmetry.space_group_name_H-M   'P 1'
#
loop_
_entity.id
_entity.type
_entity.pdbx_description
1 polymer ?
#
loop_
_entity_poly.entity_id
_entity_poly.type
_entity_poly.pdbx_seq_one_letter_code
_entity_poly.pdbx_strand_id
1 'polypeptide(L)'
;MKIKIVALLAVLFIACSALHFVEPTAAAQKGYKIDQGTKYFYDGQTGYQKVTWKTYWYSKNTRKIVRSWYIKVKGKYVYGYTDTTTLQKVSKTKMKITVPQPDFTPPVYVLYKKTKMDNKNFYWKVSRPNIQYHIPVHQKWITK
;
A
#
# COMPACT_ATOMS: atom_id res chain seq x y z
N MET A 1 48.47 18.73 27.40
CA MET A 1 46.99 18.67 27.30
C MET A 1 46.42 18.61 25.87
N LYS A 2 47.24 18.65 24.80
CA LYS A 2 46.75 18.71 23.39
C LYS A 2 46.45 17.34 22.76
N ILE A 3 47.16 16.28 23.16
CA ILE A 3 47.06 14.92 22.58
C ILE A 3 45.70 14.25 22.88
N LYS A 4 45.09 14.55 24.04
CA LYS A 4 43.80 13.97 24.45
C LYS A 4 42.62 14.45 23.59
N ILE A 5 42.69 15.67 23.06
CA ILE A 5 41.64 16.27 22.22
C ILE A 5 41.68 15.66 20.81
N VAL A 6 42.87 15.40 20.27
CA VAL A 6 43.03 14.79 18.94
C VAL A 6 42.51 13.34 18.94
N ALA A 7 42.79 12.58 20.00
CA ALA A 7 42.24 11.23 20.16
C ALA A 7 40.71 11.23 20.26
N LEU A 8 40.12 12.18 21.00
CA LEU A 8 38.68 12.34 21.12
C LEU A 8 38.02 12.67 19.76
N LEU A 9 38.64 13.57 18.99
CA LEU A 9 38.16 13.93 17.65
C LEU A 9 38.27 12.77 16.66
N ALA A 10 39.34 11.96 16.72
CA ALA A 10 39.48 10.76 15.89
C ALA A 10 38.41 9.70 16.21
N VAL A 11 38.08 9.49 17.49
CA VAL A 11 37.00 8.59 17.92
C VAL A 11 35.64 9.09 17.43
N LEU A 12 35.37 10.39 17.53
CA LEU A 12 34.16 11.01 16.99
C LEU A 12 34.06 10.87 15.46
N PHE A 13 35.17 11.00 14.74
CA PHE A 13 35.19 10.87 13.28
C PHE A 13 34.95 9.43 12.82
N ILE A 14 35.49 8.44 13.55
CA ILE A 14 35.24 7.01 13.32
C ILE A 14 33.79 6.62 13.67
N ALA A 15 33.24 7.17 14.75
CA ALA A 15 31.84 6.96 15.13
C ALA A 15 30.87 7.56 14.09
N CYS A 16 31.17 8.75 13.56
CA CYS A 16 30.36 9.39 12.51
C CYS A 16 30.50 8.68 11.15
N SER A 17 31.67 8.15 10.80
CA SER A 17 31.84 7.41 9.54
C SER A 17 31.18 6.02 9.59
N ALA A 18 31.12 5.38 10.75
CA ALA A 18 30.34 4.15 10.95
C ALA A 18 28.82 4.36 10.79
N LEU A 19 28.31 5.56 11.09
CA LEU A 19 26.89 5.91 10.87
C LEU A 19 26.53 6.12 9.40
N HIS A 20 27.51 6.40 8.53
CA HIS A 20 27.28 6.52 7.08
C HIS A 20 27.19 5.16 6.35
N PHE A 21 27.57 4.06 7.01
CA PHE A 21 27.54 2.70 6.46
C PHE A 21 26.40 1.82 6.97
N VAL A 22 25.46 2.35 7.77
CA VAL A 22 24.21 1.66 8.07
C VAL A 22 23.24 1.80 6.88
N GLU A 23 23.52 0.93 5.91
CA GLU A 23 22.69 0.45 4.78
C GLU A 23 22.31 1.44 3.67
N PRO A 24 23.01 1.38 2.51
CA PRO A 24 22.43 1.88 1.28
C PRO A 24 21.42 0.85 0.72
N THR A 25 20.17 1.29 0.58
CA THR A 25 19.33 0.98 -0.59
C THR A 25 18.71 -0.42 -0.74
N ALA A 26 18.66 -1.28 0.28
CA ALA A 26 17.82 -2.50 0.22
C ALA A 26 16.45 -2.31 0.93
N ALA A 27 16.41 -1.48 1.98
CA ALA A 27 15.19 -1.22 2.76
C ALA A 27 14.17 -0.29 2.04
N ALA A 28 14.62 0.51 1.06
CA ALA A 28 13.74 1.38 0.27
C ALA A 28 12.74 0.60 -0.62
N GLN A 29 12.92 -0.72 -0.80
CA GLN A 29 12.01 -1.56 -1.58
C GLN A 29 10.79 -2.07 -0.79
N LYS A 30 10.81 -1.97 0.55
CA LYS A 30 9.69 -2.40 1.40
C LYS A 30 9.02 -1.15 1.96
N GLY A 31 8.03 -0.63 1.26
CA GLY A 31 7.24 0.51 1.75
C GLY A 31 6.79 0.32 3.20
N TYR A 32 6.61 1.41 3.94
CA TYR A 32 6.24 1.36 5.36
C TYR A 32 4.77 0.98 5.54
N LYS A 33 4.46 -0.02 6.36
CA LYS A 33 3.07 -0.44 6.62
C LYS A 33 2.34 0.63 7.43
N ILE A 34 1.23 1.15 6.92
CA ILE A 34 0.46 2.25 7.53
C ILE A 34 -0.93 1.86 8.03
N ASP A 35 -1.49 0.76 7.53
CA ASP A 35 -2.81 0.28 7.91
C ASP A 35 -2.89 -1.22 7.63
N GLN A 36 -3.74 -1.89 8.39
CA GLN A 36 -4.11 -3.28 8.16
C GLN A 36 -5.47 -3.54 8.77
N GLY A 37 -6.18 -4.54 8.27
CA GLY A 37 -7.45 -4.91 8.86
C GLY A 37 -8.06 -6.14 8.21
N THR A 38 -9.24 -6.47 8.71
CA THR A 38 -10.09 -7.55 8.19
C THR A 38 -11.52 -7.04 8.10
N LYS A 39 -12.23 -7.39 7.02
CA LYS A 39 -13.64 -7.06 6.82
C LYS A 39 -14.36 -8.31 6.35
N TYR A 40 -15.51 -8.55 6.96
CA TYR A 40 -16.43 -9.63 6.61
C TYR A 40 -17.63 -9.03 5.89
N PHE A 41 -18.11 -9.69 4.85
CA PHE A 41 -19.26 -9.23 4.08
C PHE A 41 -19.95 -10.40 3.39
N TYR A 42 -21.17 -10.20 2.93
CA TYR A 42 -21.94 -11.16 2.14
C TYR A 42 -22.18 -10.53 0.76
N ASP A 43 -21.80 -11.22 -0.31
CA ASP A 43 -21.86 -10.66 -1.67
C ASP A 43 -23.13 -11.06 -2.45
N GLY A 44 -23.97 -11.93 -1.88
CA GLY A 44 -25.19 -12.45 -2.53
C GLY A 44 -24.98 -13.52 -3.60
N GLN A 45 -23.74 -13.73 -4.07
CA GLN A 45 -23.43 -14.67 -5.16
C GLN A 45 -22.59 -15.86 -4.68
N THR A 46 -21.45 -15.58 -4.04
CA THR A 46 -20.52 -16.59 -3.53
C THR A 46 -20.67 -16.81 -2.01
N GLY A 47 -21.46 -15.97 -1.35
CA GLY A 47 -21.86 -16.11 0.04
C GLY A 47 -21.07 -15.22 0.99
N TYR A 48 -20.79 -15.74 2.20
CA TYR A 48 -19.99 -15.01 3.19
C TYR A 48 -18.52 -14.99 2.79
N GLN A 49 -17.95 -13.80 2.72
CA GLN A 49 -16.57 -13.55 2.39
C GLN A 49 -15.83 -12.81 3.51
N LYS A 50 -14.51 -12.91 3.47
CA LYS A 50 -13.59 -12.16 4.32
C LYS A 50 -12.48 -11.59 3.44
N VAL A 51 -12.18 -10.31 3.59
CA VAL A 51 -11.00 -9.67 3.02
C VAL A 51 -10.08 -9.22 4.15
N THR A 52 -8.81 -9.59 4.07
CA THR A 52 -7.76 -9.00 4.92
C THR A 52 -6.94 -8.07 4.05
N TRP A 53 -6.43 -6.97 4.63
CA TRP A 53 -5.58 -6.05 3.87
C TRP A 53 -4.40 -5.55 4.68
N LYS A 54 -3.35 -5.18 3.94
CA LYS A 54 -2.20 -4.42 4.43
C LYS A 54 -1.92 -3.29 3.45
N THR A 55 -1.78 -2.07 3.97
CA THR A 55 -1.46 -0.90 3.16
C THR A 55 -0.06 -0.42 3.48
N TYR A 56 0.69 -0.10 2.44
CA TYR A 56 2.08 0.30 2.50
C TYR A 56 2.27 1.65 1.83
N TRP A 57 3.07 2.49 2.45
CA TRP A 57 3.52 3.77 1.94
C TRP A 57 4.93 3.62 1.36
N TYR A 58 5.04 3.73 0.03
CA TYR A 58 6.32 3.56 -0.67
C TYR A 58 7.02 4.88 -0.94
N SER A 59 6.25 5.92 -1.27
CA SER A 59 6.78 7.28 -1.49
C SER A 59 5.68 8.30 -1.26
N LYS A 60 6.02 9.60 -1.17
CA LYS A 60 5.03 10.68 -1.06
C LYS A 60 3.89 10.57 -2.08
N ASN A 61 4.17 10.02 -3.28
CA ASN A 61 3.19 9.87 -4.36
C ASN A 61 2.65 8.45 -4.53
N THR A 62 3.19 7.43 -3.86
CA THR A 62 2.81 6.02 -4.10
C THR A 62 2.39 5.29 -2.82
N ARG A 63 1.23 4.63 -2.87
CA ARG A 63 0.76 3.66 -1.87
C ARG A 63 0.39 2.34 -2.54
N LYS A 64 0.61 1.23 -1.85
CA LYS A 64 0.14 -0.09 -2.28
C LYS A 64 -0.78 -0.69 -1.24
N ILE A 65 -1.87 -1.29 -1.68
CA ILE A 65 -2.85 -1.98 -0.87
C ILE A 65 -2.81 -3.43 -1.31
N VAL A 66 -2.39 -4.32 -0.41
CA VAL A 66 -2.38 -5.76 -0.65
C VAL A 66 -3.60 -6.34 0.05
N ARG A 67 -4.44 -7.08 -0.68
CA ARG A 67 -5.66 -7.69 -0.16
C ARG A 67 -5.62 -9.20 -0.37
N SER A 68 -6.02 -9.96 0.64
CA SER A 68 -6.23 -11.39 0.52
C SER A 68 -7.70 -11.71 0.76
N TRP A 69 -8.30 -12.43 -0.19
CA TRP A 69 -9.72 -12.76 -0.21
C TRP A 69 -9.94 -14.19 0.23
N TYR A 70 -11.02 -14.39 0.98
CA TYR A 70 -11.41 -15.68 1.52
C TYR A 70 -12.92 -15.87 1.36
N ILE A 71 -13.32 -17.09 1.02
CA ILE A 71 -14.74 -17.48 0.90
C ILE A 71 -15.06 -18.47 2.03
N LYS A 72 -16.25 -18.39 2.61
CA LYS A 72 -16.70 -19.31 3.64
C LYS A 72 -17.24 -20.59 3.01
N VAL A 73 -16.54 -21.71 3.21
CA VAL A 73 -16.93 -23.05 2.74
C VAL A 73 -17.09 -23.96 3.95
N LYS A 74 -18.25 -24.60 4.11
CA LYS A 74 -18.57 -25.51 5.23
C LYS A 74 -18.21 -24.92 6.61
N GLY A 75 -18.56 -23.66 6.82
CA GLY A 75 -18.31 -22.95 8.07
C GLY A 75 -16.91 -22.34 8.24
N LYS A 76 -15.94 -22.66 7.38
CA LYS A 76 -14.54 -22.19 7.48
C LYS A 76 -14.19 -21.22 6.36
N TYR A 77 -13.38 -20.21 6.64
CA TYR A 77 -12.86 -19.29 5.62
C TYR A 77 -11.66 -19.90 4.91
N VAL A 78 -11.81 -20.19 3.63
CA VAL A 78 -10.77 -20.73 2.74
C VAL A 78 -10.19 -19.60 1.91
N TYR A 79 -8.86 -19.56 1.80
CA TYR A 79 -8.16 -18.57 0.96
C TYR A 79 -8.51 -18.76 -0.51
N GLY A 80 -8.80 -17.68 -1.21
CA GLY A 80 -9.00 -17.64 -2.65
C GLY A 80 -7.77 -17.11 -3.36
N TYR A 81 -7.54 -15.80 -3.27
CA TYR A 81 -6.48 -15.13 -3.99
C TYR A 81 -5.99 -13.87 -3.26
N THR A 82 -4.88 -13.32 -3.75
CA THR A 82 -4.31 -12.05 -3.28
C THR A 82 -4.23 -11.07 -4.45
N ASP A 83 -4.61 -9.82 -4.21
CA ASP A 83 -4.50 -8.73 -5.17
C ASP A 83 -3.64 -7.59 -4.61
N THR A 84 -3.05 -6.80 -5.52
CA THR A 84 -2.33 -5.59 -5.14
C THR A 84 -2.82 -4.39 -5.95
N THR A 85 -3.45 -3.45 -5.27
CA THR A 85 -3.80 -2.14 -5.83
C THR A 85 -2.67 -1.14 -5.56
N THR A 86 -2.21 -0.42 -6.59
CA THR A 86 -1.29 0.72 -6.42
C THR A 86 -2.01 2.03 -6.68
N LEU A 87 -1.89 2.97 -5.74
CA LEU A 87 -2.36 4.35 -5.87
C LEU A 87 -1.15 5.25 -6.10
N GLN A 88 -1.10 5.92 -7.25
CA GLN A 88 0.00 6.81 -7.62
C GLN A 88 -0.53 8.20 -8.02
N LYS A 89 -0.11 9.24 -7.28
CA LYS A 89 -0.40 10.62 -7.63
C LYS A 89 0.50 11.03 -8.80
N VAL A 90 -0.08 11.26 -9.98
CA VAL A 90 0.67 11.57 -11.21
C VAL A 90 0.66 13.06 -11.56
N SER A 91 -0.37 13.79 -11.14
CA SER A 91 -0.41 15.26 -11.24
C SER A 91 -1.31 15.86 -10.17
N LYS A 92 -1.35 17.20 -10.05
CA LYS A 92 -2.22 17.93 -9.11
C LYS A 92 -3.68 17.45 -9.16
N THR A 93 -4.18 17.08 -10.35
CA THR A 93 -5.57 16.71 -10.57
C THR A 93 -5.78 15.26 -11.05
N LYS A 94 -4.73 14.43 -11.10
CA LYS A 94 -4.83 13.05 -11.60
C LYS A 94 -4.20 12.03 -10.66
N MET A 95 -4.89 10.92 -10.44
CA MET A 95 -4.44 9.73 -9.72
C MET A 95 -4.42 8.55 -10.70
N LYS A 96 -3.29 7.85 -10.81
CA LYS A 96 -3.19 6.56 -11.49
C LYS A 96 -3.48 5.46 -10.48
N ILE A 97 -4.37 4.54 -10.85
CA ILE A 97 -4.77 3.40 -10.04
C ILE A 97 -4.47 2.15 -10.86
N THR A 98 -3.63 1.29 -10.31
CA THR A 98 -3.15 0.07 -10.97
C THR A 98 -3.72 -1.12 -10.22
N VAL A 99 -4.46 -2.01 -10.89
CA VAL A 99 -5.02 -3.23 -10.30
C VAL A 99 -4.68 -4.46 -11.13
N PRO A 100 -4.59 -5.66 -10.52
CA PRO A 100 -4.49 -6.88 -11.30
C PRO A 100 -5.80 -7.10 -12.05
N GLN A 101 -5.69 -7.58 -13.29
CA GLN A 101 -6.84 -8.06 -14.04
C GLN A 101 -6.98 -9.58 -13.77
N PRO A 102 -8.20 -10.07 -13.48
CA PRO A 102 -8.42 -11.43 -12.97
C PRO A 102 -8.08 -12.54 -13.96
N ASP A 103 -8.02 -12.25 -15.27
CA ASP A 103 -8.12 -13.31 -16.29
C ASP A 103 -6.85 -13.54 -17.16
N PHE A 104 -5.74 -12.82 -16.95
CA PHE A 104 -4.47 -13.11 -17.66
C PHE A 104 -3.27 -12.95 -16.72
N THR A 105 -2.03 -13.16 -17.21
CA THR A 105 -0.78 -12.81 -16.53
C THR A 105 0.19 -12.03 -17.43
N PRO A 106 0.69 -10.83 -17.04
CA PRO A 106 0.12 -9.91 -16.07
C PRO A 106 -0.66 -8.79 -16.79
N PRO A 107 -1.96 -8.94 -17.04
CA PRO A 107 -2.81 -7.84 -17.40
C PRO A 107 -3.01 -7.00 -16.15
N VAL A 108 -2.82 -5.71 -16.32
CA VAL A 108 -2.92 -4.74 -15.26
C VAL A 108 -3.87 -3.67 -15.75
N TYR A 109 -5.04 -3.51 -15.13
CA TYR A 109 -5.87 -2.37 -15.45
C TYR A 109 -5.23 -1.12 -14.86
N VAL A 110 -4.92 -0.18 -15.75
CA VAL A 110 -4.43 1.14 -15.40
C VAL A 110 -5.57 2.13 -15.58
N LEU A 111 -6.08 2.64 -14.48
CA LEU A 111 -7.16 3.63 -14.45
C LEU A 111 -6.61 4.99 -14.07
N TYR A 112 -7.09 6.05 -14.72
CA TYR A 112 -6.77 7.42 -14.36
C TYR A 112 -8.01 8.12 -13.82
N LYS A 113 -7.96 8.53 -12.55
CA LYS A 113 -9.03 9.28 -11.90
C LYS A 113 -8.68 10.76 -11.80
N LYS A 114 -9.58 11.63 -12.28
CA LYS A 114 -9.50 13.08 -12.03
C LYS A 114 -9.85 13.35 -10.56
N THR A 115 -8.86 13.76 -9.76
CA THR A 115 -9.03 14.12 -8.35
C THR A 115 -7.89 15.04 -7.88
N LYS A 116 -8.24 16.04 -7.06
CA LYS A 116 -7.28 16.91 -6.37
C LYS A 116 -6.69 16.29 -5.10
N MET A 117 -7.26 15.18 -4.61
CA MET A 117 -6.76 14.49 -3.43
C MET A 117 -5.35 13.94 -3.67
N ASP A 118 -4.51 13.97 -2.64
CA ASP A 118 -3.28 13.19 -2.58
C ASP A 118 -3.60 11.70 -2.35
N ASN A 119 -2.60 10.82 -2.44
CA ASN A 119 -2.83 9.39 -2.24
C ASN A 119 -3.28 9.03 -0.81
N LYS A 120 -2.93 9.85 0.19
CA LYS A 120 -3.28 9.62 1.61
C LYS A 120 -4.78 9.80 1.78
N ASN A 121 -5.28 10.97 1.38
CA ASN A 121 -6.70 11.29 1.48
C ASN A 121 -7.53 10.40 0.57
N PHE A 122 -7.06 10.12 -0.64
CA PHE A 122 -7.76 9.19 -1.53
C PHE A 122 -7.87 7.79 -0.90
N TYR A 123 -6.79 7.30 -0.29
CA TYR A 123 -6.83 6.02 0.42
C TYR A 123 -7.86 6.02 1.55
N TRP A 124 -7.77 6.96 2.50
CA TRP A 124 -8.63 6.96 3.68
C TRP A 124 -10.11 7.25 3.37
N LYS A 125 -10.38 8.13 2.40
CA LYS A 125 -11.74 8.58 2.08
C LYS A 125 -12.43 7.73 1.01
N VAL A 126 -11.67 7.10 0.11
CA VAL A 126 -12.23 6.39 -1.05
C VAL A 126 -11.88 4.92 -1.02
N SER A 127 -10.60 4.55 -0.98
CA SER A 127 -10.20 3.14 -1.12
C SER A 127 -10.51 2.29 0.12
N ARG A 128 -10.16 2.75 1.33
CA ARG A 128 -10.30 1.99 2.57
C ARG A 128 -11.74 1.64 2.94
N PRO A 129 -12.74 2.54 2.83
CA PRO A 129 -14.14 2.19 3.10
C PRO A 129 -14.67 1.09 2.16
N ASN A 130 -14.13 1.05 0.94
CA ASN A 130 -14.54 0.19 -0.16
C ASN A 130 -13.60 -1.00 -0.38
N ILE A 131 -12.86 -1.39 0.66
CA ILE A 131 -11.83 -2.44 0.58
C ILE A 131 -12.37 -3.79 0.09
N GLN A 132 -13.65 -4.05 0.33
CA GLN A 132 -14.41 -5.25 -0.07
C GLN A 132 -14.85 -5.27 -1.54
N TYR A 133 -14.56 -4.21 -2.30
CA TYR A 133 -14.83 -4.19 -3.73
C TYR A 133 -13.51 -4.31 -4.49
N HIS A 134 -13.43 -5.27 -5.40
CA HIS A 134 -12.49 -5.17 -6.52
C HIS A 134 -12.85 -3.87 -7.26
N ILE A 135 -11.87 -3.00 -7.50
CA ILE A 135 -12.09 -1.55 -7.68
C ILE A 135 -13.30 -1.24 -8.56
N PRO A 136 -14.13 -0.25 -8.17
CA PRO A 136 -15.34 0.11 -8.89
C PRO A 136 -14.99 0.77 -10.22
N VAL A 137 -14.88 -0.04 -11.25
CA VAL A 137 -14.89 0.43 -12.63
C VAL A 137 -16.30 0.90 -13.03
N HIS A 138 -17.33 0.48 -12.28
CA HIS A 138 -18.74 0.80 -12.56
C HIS A 138 -19.56 1.45 -11.43
N GLN A 139 -19.03 1.65 -10.21
CA GLN A 139 -19.80 2.40 -9.22
C GLN A 139 -19.68 3.90 -9.52
N LYS A 140 -20.83 4.52 -9.86
CA LYS A 140 -21.02 5.97 -9.71
C LYS A 140 -20.75 6.30 -8.25
N TRP A 141 -19.56 6.80 -7.96
CA TRP A 141 -19.23 7.35 -6.67
C TRP A 141 -20.16 8.53 -6.42
N ILE A 142 -21.14 8.34 -5.53
CA ILE A 142 -22.01 9.42 -5.07
C ILE A 142 -21.10 10.43 -4.38
N THR A 143 -20.78 11.51 -5.08
CA THR A 143 -20.30 12.74 -4.47
C THR A 143 -21.50 13.30 -3.71
N LYS A 144 -21.52 13.10 -2.39
CA LYS A 144 -22.27 14.00 -1.51
C LYS A 144 -21.56 15.35 -1.46
#